data_AF-A0A3N5HVQ5-F1
#
_entry.id   AF-A0A3N5HVQ5-F1
#
_cell.length_a   1.000
_cell.length_b   1.000
_cell.length_c   1.000
_cell.angle_alpha   90.00
_cell.angle_beta   90.00
_cell.angle_gamma   90.00
#
_symmetry.space_group_name_H-M   'P 1'
#
loop_
_entity.id
_entity.type
_entity.pdbx_description
1 polymer ?
#
loop_
_entity_poly.entity_id
_entity_poly.type
_entity_poly.pdbx_seq_one_letter_code
_entity_poly.pdbx_strand_id
1 'polypeptide(L)'
;MTRKKPAAPKKQPRPSSHSHRHREGNCVNLLRQLSAYIDDELPADICTEIRRHLGACPNCEVFIASLRHTVTLCRHRPAPQLTSVDRMNMRRAILNAANAR
;
A
#
# COMPACT_ATOMS: atom_id res chain seq x y z
N MET A 1 -40.98 21.75 35.61
CA MET A 1 -40.70 20.58 34.76
C MET A 1 -39.45 20.84 33.93
N THR A 2 -38.32 20.29 34.37
CA THR A 2 -36.98 20.51 33.78
C THR A 2 -36.80 19.70 32.51
N ARG A 3 -36.82 20.35 31.33
CA ARG A 3 -36.40 19.69 30.09
C ARG A 3 -34.88 19.82 29.94
N LYS A 4 -34.16 18.77 30.31
CA LYS A 4 -32.73 18.57 30.04
C LYS A 4 -32.55 18.40 28.52
N LYS A 5 -31.92 19.36 27.85
CA LYS A 5 -31.64 19.30 26.40
C LYS A 5 -30.41 18.40 26.18
N PRO A 6 -30.43 17.44 25.23
CA PRO A 6 -29.36 16.45 25.08
C PRO A 6 -28.14 17.07 24.39
N ALA A 7 -26.96 16.59 24.77
CA ALA A 7 -25.68 17.01 24.21
C ALA A 7 -25.51 16.52 22.76
N ALA A 8 -25.07 17.42 21.88
CA ALA A 8 -24.83 17.15 20.48
C ALA A 8 -23.59 16.25 20.26
N PRO A 9 -23.56 15.42 19.18
CA PRO A 9 -22.44 14.54 18.90
C PRO A 9 -21.22 15.36 18.44
N LYS A 10 -20.06 15.10 19.06
CA LYS A 10 -18.78 15.71 18.69
C LYS A 10 -18.40 15.25 17.28
N LYS A 11 -18.41 16.17 16.32
CA LYS A 11 -18.03 15.93 14.92
C LYS A 11 -16.53 15.59 14.86
N GLN A 12 -16.22 14.40 14.36
CA GLN A 12 -14.84 13.98 14.06
C GLN A 12 -14.20 14.96 13.05
N PRO A 13 -12.92 15.31 13.19
CA PRO A 13 -12.23 16.15 12.22
C PRO A 13 -12.19 15.45 10.87
N ARG A 14 -12.62 16.17 9.84
CA ARG A 14 -12.66 15.72 8.45
C ARG A 14 -11.21 15.58 7.94
N PRO A 15 -10.86 14.57 7.13
CA PRO A 15 -9.56 14.55 6.48
C PRO A 15 -9.46 15.80 5.60
N SER A 16 -8.50 16.66 5.91
CA SER A 16 -8.25 17.89 5.17
C SER A 16 -7.90 17.56 3.73
N SER A 17 -8.82 17.81 2.79
CA SER A 17 -8.56 17.70 1.36
C SER A 17 -7.68 18.87 0.93
N HIS A 18 -6.37 18.79 1.21
CA HIS A 18 -5.44 19.72 0.59
C HIS A 18 -5.31 19.34 -0.89
N SER A 19 -5.68 20.29 -1.76
CA SER A 19 -5.33 20.31 -3.17
C SER A 19 -3.81 20.40 -3.29
N HIS A 20 -3.13 19.25 -3.23
CA HIS A 20 -1.72 19.17 -3.52
C HIS A 20 -1.55 19.10 -5.04
N ARG A 21 -1.18 20.22 -5.67
CA ARG A 21 -0.59 20.22 -7.03
C ARG A 21 0.77 19.53 -6.94
N HIS A 22 0.76 18.21 -6.94
CA HIS A 22 1.96 17.41 -7.03
C HIS A 22 2.57 17.61 -8.41
N ARG A 23 3.85 18.02 -8.49
CA ARG A 23 4.63 17.87 -9.73
C ARG A 23 4.65 16.38 -10.03
N GLU A 24 3.84 15.94 -10.99
CA GLU A 24 3.31 14.56 -11.13
C GLU A 24 4.39 13.45 -11.08
N GLY A 25 5.63 13.74 -11.47
CA GLY A 25 6.72 12.76 -11.42
C GLY A 25 7.29 12.46 -10.02
N ASN A 26 7.31 13.42 -9.10
CA ASN A 26 8.02 13.25 -7.82
C ASN A 26 7.26 12.36 -6.84
N CYS A 27 5.93 12.44 -6.86
CA CYS A 27 5.09 11.67 -5.94
C CYS A 27 4.98 10.21 -6.35
N VAL A 28 4.94 9.92 -7.66
CA VAL A 28 4.96 8.55 -8.16
C VAL A 28 6.30 7.87 -7.83
N ASN A 29 7.41 8.58 -7.98
CA ASN A 29 8.73 8.06 -7.61
C ASN A 29 8.84 7.78 -6.10
N LEU A 30 8.34 8.69 -5.27
CA LEU A 30 8.30 8.49 -3.83
C LEU A 30 7.44 7.28 -3.45
N LEU A 31 6.22 7.19 -3.99
CA LEU A 31 5.34 6.05 -3.74
C LEU A 31 5.97 4.73 -4.18
N ARG A 32 6.68 4.71 -5.31
CA ARG A 32 7.42 3.51 -5.75
C ARG A 32 8.46 3.07 -4.73
N GLN A 33 9.25 4.00 -4.19
CA GLN A 33 10.24 3.67 -3.16
C GLN A 33 9.57 3.18 -1.87
N LEU A 34 8.45 3.77 -1.47
CA LEU A 34 7.72 3.34 -0.27
C LEU A 34 7.02 2.00 -0.47
N SER A 35 6.56 1.68 -1.67
CA SER A 35 6.08 0.34 -2.01
C SER A 35 7.21 -0.69 -1.93
N ALA A 36 8.39 -0.39 -2.51
CA ALA A 36 9.57 -1.26 -2.39
C ALA A 36 9.98 -1.47 -0.92
N TYR A 37 9.87 -0.44 -0.08
CA TYR A 37 10.06 -0.56 1.37
C TYR A 37 9.03 -1.50 2.02
N ILE A 38 7.74 -1.40 1.66
CA ILE A 38 6.69 -2.27 2.21
C ILE A 38 6.91 -3.74 1.83
N ASP A 39 7.52 -3.97 0.68
CA ASP A 39 7.80 -5.31 0.13
C ASP A 39 9.19 -5.84 0.49
N ASP A 40 9.92 -5.14 1.37
CA ASP A 40 11.30 -5.46 1.79
C ASP A 40 12.31 -5.60 0.61
N GLU A 41 12.07 -4.88 -0.48
CA GLU A 41 12.90 -4.88 -1.70
C GLU A 41 14.02 -3.83 -1.67
N LEU A 42 14.06 -2.98 -0.64
CA LEU A 42 15.12 -1.99 -0.47
C LEU A 42 16.32 -2.59 0.30
N PRO A 43 17.53 -2.00 0.13
CA PRO A 43 18.69 -2.34 0.94
C PRO A 43 18.40 -2.26 2.46
N ALA A 44 18.97 -3.18 3.23
CA ALA A 44 18.65 -3.35 4.65
C ALA A 44 18.98 -2.12 5.53
N ASP A 45 20.03 -1.38 5.17
CA ASP A 45 20.42 -0.11 5.78
C ASP A 45 19.34 0.96 5.57
N ILE A 46 18.81 1.07 4.35
CA ILE A 46 17.72 2.00 4.03
C ILE A 46 16.43 1.61 4.77
N CYS A 47 16.06 0.33 4.80
CA CYS A 47 14.92 -0.16 5.57
C CYS A 47 15.05 0.15 7.07
N THR A 48 16.27 0.15 7.61
CA THR A 48 16.54 0.49 9.00
C THR A 48 16.33 1.98 9.27
N GLU A 49 16.86 2.85 8.42
CA GLU A 49 16.64 4.30 8.54
C GLU A 49 15.18 4.70 8.40
N ILE A 50 14.44 4.06 7.49
CA ILE A 50 12.99 4.29 7.35
C ILE A 50 12.27 3.86 8.64
N ARG A 51 12.55 2.67 9.18
CA ARG A 51 11.96 2.22 10.45
C ARG A 51 12.25 3.18 11.61
N ARG A 52 13.48 3.70 11.68
CA ARG A 52 13.87 4.71 12.67
C ARG A 52 13.03 5.98 12.52
N HIS A 53 12.83 6.46 11.29
CA HIS A 53 11.99 7.63 11.04
C HIS A 53 10.53 7.39 11.43
N LEU A 54 9.97 6.22 11.11
CA LEU A 54 8.59 5.86 11.46
C LEU A 54 8.38 5.83 12.98
N GLY A 55 9.36 5.35 13.75
CA GLY A 55 9.32 5.40 15.22
C GLY A 55 9.43 6.81 15.82
N ALA A 56 9.94 7.79 15.06
CA ALA A 56 10.13 9.16 15.51
C ALA A 56 9.06 10.15 14.97
N CYS A 57 8.22 9.72 14.02
CA CYS A 57 7.28 10.59 13.31
C CYS A 57 5.88 9.96 13.20
N PRO A 58 4.92 10.31 14.09
CA PRO A 58 3.57 9.76 14.08
C PRO A 58 2.81 9.99 12.75
N ASN A 59 3.06 11.11 12.07
CA ASN A 59 2.41 11.40 10.79
C ASN A 59 2.83 10.41 9.70
N CYS A 60 4.12 10.08 9.65
CA CYS A 60 4.66 9.12 8.69
C CYS A 60 4.26 7.69 9.05
N GLU A 61 4.14 7.37 10.33
CA GLU A 61 3.60 6.09 10.80
C GLU A 61 2.17 5.87 10.29
N VAL A 62 1.28 6.85 10.49
CA VAL A 62 -0.10 6.80 10.00
C VAL A 62 -0.15 6.70 8.47
N PHE A 63 0.71 7.46 7.78
CA PHE A 63 0.79 7.41 6.32
C PHE A 63 1.21 6.03 5.79
N ILE A 64 2.26 5.43 6.35
CA ILE A 64 2.70 4.07 5.97
C ILE A 64 1.65 3.02 6.32
N ALA A 65 0.97 3.14 7.46
CA ALA A 65 -0.13 2.25 7.80
C ALA A 65 -1.27 2.33 6.75
N SER A 66 -1.64 3.54 6.32
CA SER A 66 -2.61 3.72 5.24
C SER A 66 -2.13 3.13 3.92
N LEU A 67 -0.85 3.30 3.57
CA LEU A 67 -0.29 2.75 2.34
C LEU A 67 -0.28 1.21 2.34
N ARG A 68 0.13 0.58 3.46
CA ARG A 68 0.05 -0.88 3.65
C ARG A 68 -1.37 -1.41 3.50
N HIS A 69 -2.36 -0.67 4.00
CA HIS A 69 -3.76 -1.03 3.82
C HIS A 69 -4.16 -1.01 2.34
N THR A 70 -3.79 0.04 1.60
CA THR A 70 -4.03 0.12 0.15
C THR A 70 -3.38 -1.05 -0.60
N VAL A 71 -2.12 -1.39 -0.30
CA VAL A 71 -1.42 -2.54 -0.89
C VAL A 71 -2.17 -3.85 -0.60
N THR A 72 -2.65 -4.01 0.63
CA THR A 72 -3.45 -5.17 1.04
C THR A 72 -4.73 -5.27 0.21
N LEU A 73 -5.47 -4.18 0.03
CA LEU A 73 -6.68 -4.15 -0.81
C LEU A 73 -6.36 -4.52 -2.26
N CYS A 74 -5.25 -4.03 -2.81
CA CYS A 74 -4.80 -4.39 -4.15
C CYS A 74 -4.49 -5.88 -4.29
N ARG A 75 -3.83 -6.50 -3.29
CA ARG A 75 -3.50 -7.94 -3.29
C ARG A 75 -4.73 -8.85 -3.20
N HIS A 76 -5.76 -8.43 -2.49
CA HIS A 76 -7.01 -9.19 -2.34
C HIS A 76 -7.95 -9.04 -3.53
N ARG A 77 -7.58 -8.25 -4.54
CA ARG A 77 -8.34 -8.17 -5.78
C ARG A 77 -8.28 -9.53 -6.48
N PRO A 78 -9.42 -10.14 -6.84
CA PRO A 78 -9.42 -11.43 -7.51
C PRO A 78 -8.62 -11.33 -8.80
N ALA A 79 -7.59 -12.17 -8.91
CA ALA A 79 -6.85 -12.32 -10.15
C ALA A 79 -7.79 -12.90 -11.23
N PRO A 80 -7.65 -12.50 -12.50
CA PRO A 80 -8.36 -13.15 -13.58
C PRO A 80 -8.01 -14.65 -13.58
N GLN A 81 -9.04 -15.49 -13.63
CA GLN A 81 -8.85 -16.94 -13.65
C GLN A 81 -8.21 -17.34 -14.98
N LEU A 82 -7.14 -18.12 -14.91
CA LEU A 82 -6.47 -18.64 -16.11
C LEU A 82 -7.38 -19.63 -16.84
N THR A 83 -7.47 -19.50 -18.15
CA THR A 83 -8.16 -20.50 -18.98
C THR A 83 -7.42 -21.84 -18.91
N SER A 84 -8.08 -22.94 -19.31
CA SER A 84 -7.42 -24.24 -19.42
C SER A 84 -6.23 -24.22 -20.39
N VAL A 85 -6.37 -23.44 -21.47
CA VAL A 85 -5.33 -23.27 -22.50
C VAL A 85 -4.12 -22.53 -21.92
N ASP A 86 -4.33 -21.43 -21.20
CA ASP A 86 -3.23 -20.69 -20.56
C ASP A 86 -2.45 -21.56 -19.58
N ARG A 87 -3.17 -22.35 -18.76
CA ARG A 87 -2.55 -23.29 -17.81
C ARG A 87 -1.72 -24.36 -18.52
N MET A 88 -2.23 -24.91 -19.62
CA MET A 88 -1.50 -25.89 -20.43
C MET A 88 -0.21 -25.28 -21.02
N ASN A 89 -0.32 -24.07 -21.59
CA ASN A 89 0.81 -23.37 -22.20
C ASN A 89 1.90 -23.04 -21.18
N MET A 90 1.52 -22.50 -20.01
CA MET A 90 2.46 -22.23 -18.92
C MET A 90 3.13 -23.51 -18.43
N ARG A 91 2.38 -24.59 -18.21
CA ARG A 91 2.95 -25.88 -17.79
C ARG A 91 3.96 -26.41 -18.81
N ARG A 92 3.64 -26.34 -20.10
CA ARG A 92 4.56 -26.74 -21.17
C ARG A 92 5.84 -25.90 -21.17
N ALA A 93 5.72 -24.57 -21.02
CA ALA A 93 6.86 -23.67 -20.97
C ALA A 93 7.79 -23.98 -19.78
N ILE A 94 7.22 -24.23 -18.60
CA ILE A 94 7.98 -24.59 -17.39
C ILE A 94 8.73 -25.91 -17.59
N LEU A 95 8.06 -26.95 -18.11
CA LEU A 95 8.69 -28.26 -18.36
C LEU A 95 9.81 -28.16 -19.40
N ASN A 96 9.60 -27.40 -20.47
CA ASN A 96 10.63 -27.18 -21.49
C ASN A 96 11.86 -26.46 -20.90
N ALA A 97 11.65 -25.41 -20.09
CA ALA A 97 12.74 -24.67 -19.46
C ALA A 97 13.50 -25.50 -18.41
N ALA A 98 12.81 -26.42 -17.72
CA ALA A 98 13.42 -27.34 -16.78
C ALA A 98 14.26 -28.42 -17.47
N ASN A 99 13.79 -28.93 -18.61
CA ASN A 99 14.46 -29.99 -19.39
C ASN A 99 15.59 -29.47 -20.30
N ALA A 100 15.69 -28.15 -20.49
CA ALA A 100 16.74 -27.51 -21.29
C ALA A 100 18.02 -27.19 -20.48
N ARG A 101 18.10 -27.68 -19.24
CA ARG A 101 19.28 -27.63 -18.37
C ARG A 101 19.84 -29.04 -18.17
#